data_AF-A0A0P9M9B8-F1
#
_entry.id   AF-A0A0P9M9B8-F1
#
_cell.length_a   1.000
_cell.length_b   1.000
_cell.length_c   1.000
_cell.angle_alpha   90.00
_cell.angle_beta   90.00
_cell.angle_gamma   90.00
#
_symmetry.space_group_name_H-M   'P 1'
#
loop_
_entity.id
_entity.type
_entity.pdbx_description
1 polymer ?
#
loop_
_entity_poly.entity_id
_entity_poly.type
_entity_poly.pdbx_seq_one_letter_code
_entity_poly.pdbx_strand_id
1 'polypeptide(L)' 'MYMRQQSMALQNLDNRSIVLDTETTGMPVTDGHRIIEIGCVELIGRRLTGRHFHVYLQPDRESDEGAIGVHGITNEFLVG' A
#
# COMPACT_ATOMS: atom_id res chain seq x y z
N MET A 1 -42.91 24.24 19.98
CA MET A 1 -41.62 24.82 20.43
C MET A 1 -40.54 23.86 19.96
N TYR A 2 -39.75 24.31 18.98
CA TYR A 2 -38.77 23.51 18.23
C TYR A 2 -37.63 23.02 19.13
N MET A 3 -37.29 21.73 19.06
CA MET A 3 -35.91 21.23 19.18
C MET A 3 -35.79 19.89 18.43
N ARG A 4 -35.54 19.98 17.12
CA ARG A 4 -35.05 18.86 16.31
C ARG A 4 -33.58 18.67 16.70
N GLN A 5 -33.28 17.57 17.39
CA GLN A 5 -31.93 17.22 17.82
C GLN A 5 -31.06 17.03 16.57
N GLN A 6 -30.29 18.07 16.22
CA GLN A 6 -29.20 17.94 15.26
C GLN A 6 -28.07 17.17 15.95
N SER A 7 -28.05 15.84 15.80
CA SER A 7 -26.84 15.04 16.07
C SER A 7 -26.32 14.30 14.84
N MET A 8 -26.92 14.52 13.67
CA MET A 8 -26.36 14.12 12.38
C MET A 8 -25.43 15.22 11.86
N ALA A 9 -24.18 15.29 12.34
CA ALA A 9 -23.00 15.79 11.60
C ALA A 9 -21.78 15.94 12.52
N LEU A 10 -21.34 14.85 13.14
CA LEU A 10 -19.90 14.59 13.26
C LEU A 10 -19.63 13.24 12.60
N GLN A 11 -20.11 13.08 11.36
CA GLN A 11 -19.49 12.08 10.50
C GLN A 11 -18.08 12.60 10.27
N ASN A 12 -17.06 11.84 10.67
CA ASN A 12 -15.65 12.13 10.40
C ASN A 12 -15.50 12.50 8.91
N LEU A 13 -15.54 13.81 8.59
CA LEU A 13 -15.27 14.34 7.26
C LEU A 13 -13.81 14.07 6.85
N ASP A 14 -12.99 13.74 7.85
CA ASP A 14 -11.58 13.41 7.72
C ASP A 14 -11.30 11.91 7.91
N ASN A 15 -12.25 11.02 7.55
CA ASN A 15 -11.98 9.57 7.51
C ASN A 15 -11.05 9.21 6.34
N ARG A 16 -9.81 9.70 6.44
CA ARG A 16 -8.73 9.52 5.50
C ARG A 16 -8.03 8.21 5.82
N SER A 17 -7.83 7.38 4.82
CA SER A 17 -7.08 6.13 4.95
C SER A 17 -6.15 5.96 3.75
N ILE A 18 -5.03 5.28 3.98
CA ILE A 18 -4.14 4.81 2.91
C ILE A 18 -4.34 3.30 2.81
N VAL A 19 -4.64 2.83 1.60
CA VAL A 19 -4.53 1.40 1.29
C VAL A 19 -3.11 1.19 0.78
N LEU A 20 -2.38 0.32 1.48
CA LEU A 20 -1.00 -0.03 1.20
C LEU A 20 -0.96 -1.48 0.74
N ASP A 21 -0.24 -1.71 -0.35
CA ASP A 21 0.12 -3.00 -0.87
C ASP A 21 1.65 -3.03 -1.03
N THR A 22 2.28 -4.16 -0.74
CA THR A 22 3.73 -4.31 -0.81
C THR A 22 4.10 -5.65 -1.38
N GLU A 23 5.04 -5.65 -2.32
CA GLU A 23 5.70 -6.88 -2.78
C GLU A 23 7.07 -7.00 -2.12
N THR A 24 7.51 -8.24 -1.92
CA THR A 24 8.75 -8.54 -1.21
C THR A 24 9.57 -9.56 -1.98
N THR A 25 10.87 -9.60 -1.70
CA THR A 25 11.78 -10.62 -2.25
C THR A 25 11.42 -12.07 -1.83
N GLY A 26 10.45 -12.26 -0.94
CA GLY A 26 10.10 -13.54 -0.32
C GLY A 26 9.66 -13.36 1.14
N MET A 27 9.49 -14.48 1.86
CA MET A 27 9.10 -14.51 3.27
C MET A 27 9.80 -15.68 3.98
N PRO A 28 10.10 -15.59 5.29
CA PRO A 28 9.74 -14.54 6.26
C PRO A 28 10.80 -13.43 6.43
N VAL A 29 10.43 -12.30 7.05
CA VAL A 29 11.36 -11.18 7.31
C VAL A 29 12.63 -11.56 8.09
N THR A 30 12.55 -12.61 8.92
CA THR A 30 13.69 -13.13 9.69
C THR A 30 14.81 -13.66 8.81
N ASP A 31 14.51 -14.00 7.55
CA ASP A 31 15.45 -14.54 6.57
C ASP A 31 16.04 -13.42 5.70
N GLY A 32 15.86 -12.16 6.14
CA GLY A 32 16.42 -10.98 5.50
C GLY A 32 15.69 -10.52 4.24
N HIS A 33 14.46 -10.98 4.01
CA HIS A 33 13.65 -10.52 2.88
C HIS A 33 13.33 -9.02 3.00
N ARG A 34 13.26 -8.35 1.84
CA ARG A 34 13.11 -6.90 1.70
C ARG A 34 11.87 -6.59 0.87
N ILE A 35 11.33 -5.39 1.06
CA ILE A 35 10.28 -4.84 0.18
C ILE A 35 10.92 -4.44 -1.15
N ILE A 36 10.25 -4.73 -2.26
CA ILE A 36 10.68 -4.39 -3.62
C ILE A 36 9.67 -3.49 -4.35
N GLU A 37 8.43 -3.41 -3.87
CA GLU A 37 7.39 -2.53 -4.39
C GLU A 37 6.59 -1.93 -3.23
N ILE A 38 6.24 -0.65 -3.35
CA ILE A 38 5.28 0.00 -2.46
C ILE A 38 4.19 0.64 -3.33
N GLY A 39 2.97 0.14 -3.20
CA GLY A 39 1.77 0.69 -3.82
C GLY A 39 0.83 1.30 -2.78
N CYS A 40 0.50 2.58 -2.94
CA CYS A 40 -0.38 3.30 -2.04
C CYS A 40 -1.46 4.05 -2.80
N VAL A 41 -2.70 3.94 -2.32
CA VAL A 41 -3.79 4.82 -2.76
C VAL A 41 -4.46 5.48 -1.56
N GLU A 42 -4.77 6.76 -1.68
CA GLU A 42 -5.46 7.49 -0.64
C GLU A 42 -6.99 7.47 -0.84
N LEU A 43 -7.69 7.28 0.28
CA LEU A 43 -9.13 7.36 0.39
C LEU A 43 -9.54 8.46 1.37
N ILE A 44 -10.64 9.16 1.08
CA ILE A 44 -11.39 9.96 2.06
C ILE A 44 -12.83 9.48 2.03
N GLY A 45 -13.36 9.04 3.17
CA GLY A 45 -14.74 8.53 3.24
C GLY A 45 -14.98 7.35 2.29
N ARG A 46 -13.98 6.47 2.14
CA ARG A 46 -13.99 5.29 1.24
C ARG A 46 -14.03 5.61 -0.26
N ARG A 47 -13.75 6.86 -0.67
CA ARG A 47 -13.59 7.26 -2.07
C ARG A 47 -12.14 7.57 -2.38
N LEU A 48 -11.65 7.10 -3.53
CA LEU A 48 -10.31 7.42 -4.05
C LEU A 48 -10.16 8.93 -4.23
N THR A 49 -9.04 9.47 -3.77
CA THR A 49 -8.73 10.90 -3.95
C THR A 49 -7.92 11.18 -5.22
N GLY A 50 -7.43 10.15 -5.88
CA GLY A 50 -6.50 10.26 -7.02
C GLY A 50 -5.05 10.51 -6.61
N ARG A 51 -4.75 10.57 -5.30
CA ARG A 51 -3.36 10.54 -4.83
C ARG A 51 -2.87 9.11 -4.74
N HIS A 52 -1.79 8.86 -5.47
CA HIS A 52 -1.13 7.58 -5.55
C HIS A 52 0.35 7.77 -5.23
N PHE A 53 0.95 6.76 -4.62
CA PHE A 53 2.38 6.63 -4.52
C PHE A 53 2.72 5.21 -4.96
N HIS A 54 3.64 5.10 -5.91
CA HIS A 54 4.04 3.82 -6.47
C HIS A 54 5.53 3.88 -6.78
N VAL A 55 6.30 2.96 -6.20
CA VAL A 55 7.76 2.93 -6.36
C VAL A 55 8.27 1.50 -6.27
N TYR A 56 9.34 1.25 -7.02
CA TYR A 56 10.14 0.04 -6.92
C TYR A 56 11.44 0.32 -6.16
N LEU A 57 11.91 -0.65 -5.40
CA LEU A 57 13.09 -0.56 -4.57
C LEU A 57 14.08 -1.66 -4.97
N GLN A 58 15.34 -1.29 -5.14
CA GLN A 58 16.42 -2.27 -5.28
C GLN A 58 16.76 -2.81 -3.87
N PRO A 59 16.67 -4.13 -3.61
CA PRO A 59 16.71 -4.66 -2.25
C PRO A 59 18.11 -5.11 -1.76
N ASP A 60 19.18 -4.84 -2.51
CA ASP A 60 20.55 -5.37 -2.29
C ASP A 60 20.60 -6.91 -2.15
N ARG A 61 19.65 -7.62 -2.76
CA ARG A 61 19.58 -9.09 -2.82
C ARG A 61 18.74 -9.57 -4.00
N GLU A 62 18.75 -10.87 -4.26
CA GLU A 62 17.83 -11.50 -5.19
C GLU A 62 16.49 -11.84 -4.52
N SER A 63 15.43 -11.81 -5.32
CA SER A 63 14.10 -12.34 -5.00
C SER A 63 14.06 -13.85 -5.17
N ASP A 64 13.31 -14.53 -4.32
CA ASP A 64 13.05 -15.96 -4.42
C ASP A 64 12.24 -16.28 -5.68
N GLU A 65 12.51 -17.43 -6.30
CA GLU A 65 11.75 -17.89 -7.47
C GLU A 65 10.24 -17.97 -7.19
N GLY A 66 9.85 -18.35 -5.97
CA GLY A 66 8.44 -18.38 -5.55
C GLY A 66 7.79 -17.00 -5.51
N ALA A 67 8.52 -15.97 -5.06
CA ALA A 67 8.03 -14.59 -5.05
C ALA A 67 7.89 -14.06 -6.48
N ILE A 68 8.91 -14.27 -7.31
CA ILE A 68 8.88 -13.93 -8.74
C ILE A 68 7.71 -14.64 -9.43
N GLY A 69 7.43 -15.90 -9.10
CA GLY A 69 6.29 -16.64 -9.65
C GLY A 69 4.92 -16.09 -9.25
N VAL A 70 4.81 -15.32 -8.17
CA VAL A 70 3.56 -14.71 -7.69
C VAL A 70 3.34 -13.33 -8.28
N HIS A 71 4.31 -12.41 -8.13
CA HIS A 71 4.14 -11.00 -8.53
C HIS A 71 4.82 -10.65 -9.88
N GLY A 72 5.73 -11.50 -10.40
CA GLY A 72 6.34 -11.33 -11.72
C GLY A 72 7.44 -10.26 -11.83
N ILE A 73 7.95 -9.75 -10.70
CA ILE A 73 8.96 -8.68 -10.67
C ILE A 73 10.33 -9.34 -10.61
N THR A 74 11.10 -9.21 -11.68
CA THR A 74 12.41 -9.86 -11.78
C THR A 74 13.52 -9.02 -11.18
N ASN A 75 14.64 -9.65 -10.85
CA ASN A 75 15.80 -8.94 -10.30
C ASN A 75 16.33 -7.90 -11.31
N GLU A 76 16.31 -8.22 -12.60
CA GLU A 76 16.78 -7.33 -13.68
C GLU A 76 15.93 -6.06 -13.78
N PHE A 77 14.63 -6.15 -13.48
CA PHE A 77 13.75 -4.99 -13.47
C PHE A 77 14.09 -4.01 -12.33
N LEU A 78 14.58 -4.52 -11.20
CA LEU A 78 14.93 -3.73 -10.02
C LEU A 78 16.34 -3.13 -10.10
N VAL A 79 17.17 -3.58 -11.04
CA VAL A 79 18.51 -3.04 -11.30
C VAL A 79 18.40 -1.99 -12.41
N GLY A 80 18.14 -0.75 -12.00
CA GLY A 80 18.15 0.43 -12.90
C GLY A 80 19.55 0.80 -13.35
#